data_AF-A0A2D4M4Z4-F1
#
_entry.id   AF-A0A2D4M4Z4-F1
#
_cell.length_a   1.000
_cell.length_b   1.000
_cell.length_c   1.000
_cell.angle_alpha   90.00
_cell.angle_beta   90.00
_cell.angle_gamma   90.00
#
_symmetry.space_group_name_H-M   'P 1'
#
loop_
_entity.id
_entity.type
_entity.pdbx_description
1 polymer ?
#
loop_
_entity_poly.entity_id
_entity_poly.type
_entity_poly.pdbx_seq_one_letter_code
_entity_poly.pdbx_strand_id
1 'polypeptide(L)'
;FMMLFEWIYPAYMPILQRAVELWYHDPACTTPVLKLMAELVHNRSQRLQFDVSSPNGILLFRETSKMITTYGNRILTLGEVPKDQVYALKLKGVSICFSMLKAALSGSYVNFGVFRLYGDDALD
;
A
#
# COMPACT_ATOMS: atom_id res chain seq x y z
N PHE A 1 10.01 1.22 -13.49
CA PHE A 1 9.45 1.27 -12.12
C PHE A 1 9.90 2.52 -11.37
N MET A 2 11.19 2.88 -11.35
CA MET A 2 11.63 4.17 -10.77
C MET A 2 10.96 5.39 -11.39
N MET A 3 10.92 5.51 -12.73
CA MET A 3 10.18 6.60 -13.40
C MET A 3 8.69 6.64 -13.04
N LEU A 4 8.06 5.49 -12.79
CA LEU A 4 6.66 5.42 -12.37
C LEU A 4 6.50 5.92 -10.92
N PHE A 5 7.43 5.53 -10.03
CA PHE A 5 7.46 6.02 -8.66
C PHE A 5 7.66 7.53 -8.61
N GLU A 6 8.64 8.07 -9.37
CA GLU A 6 8.90 9.52 -9.48
C GLU A 6 7.74 10.29 -10.12
N TRP A 7 7.02 9.65 -11.05
CA TRP A 7 5.84 10.27 -11.63
C TRP A 7 4.68 10.33 -10.63
N ILE A 8 4.43 9.27 -9.86
CA ILE A 8 3.32 9.20 -8.90
C ILE A 8 3.61 9.99 -7.62
N TYR A 9 4.82 9.87 -7.07
CA TYR A 9 5.23 10.49 -5.83
C TYR A 9 6.02 11.78 -6.09
N PRO A 10 5.71 12.91 -5.42
CA PRO A 10 4.73 13.06 -4.34
C PRO A 10 3.33 13.50 -4.82
N ALA A 11 3.16 13.92 -6.07
CA ALA A 11 2.01 14.71 -6.49
C ALA A 11 0.69 13.91 -6.59
N TYR A 12 0.73 12.67 -7.09
CA TYR A 12 -0.48 11.87 -7.38
C TYR A 12 -0.77 10.81 -6.30
N MET A 13 0.19 10.48 -5.44
CA MET A 13 -0.02 9.55 -4.33
C MET A 13 -1.19 9.95 -3.41
N PRO A 14 -1.36 11.25 -3.03
CA PRO A 14 -2.50 11.69 -2.24
C PRO A 14 -3.85 11.49 -2.93
N ILE A 15 -3.88 11.61 -4.27
CA ILE A 15 -5.10 11.41 -5.06
C ILE A 15 -5.51 9.94 -5.02
N LEU A 16 -4.55 9.01 -5.17
CA LEU A 16 -4.80 7.57 -5.07
C LEU A 16 -5.31 7.20 -3.67
N GLN A 17 -4.72 7.76 -2.61
CA GLN A 17 -5.18 7.53 -1.25
C GLN A 17 -6.61 8.05 -1.04
N ARG A 18 -6.88 9.28 -1.51
CA ARG A 18 -8.22 9.86 -1.39
C ARG A 18 -9.26 9.06 -2.17
N ALA A 19 -8.88 8.50 -3.32
CA ALA A 19 -9.76 7.65 -4.10
C ALA A 19 -10.17 6.40 -3.33
N VAL A 20 -9.20 5.71 -2.73
CA VAL A 20 -9.47 4.50 -1.93
C VAL A 20 -10.30 4.84 -0.69
N GLU A 21 -10.08 6.01 -0.09
CA GLU A 21 -10.83 6.47 1.07
C GLU A 21 -12.31 6.77 0.74
N LEU A 22 -12.58 7.41 -0.41
CA LEU A 22 -13.92 7.81 -0.82
C LEU A 22 -14.74 6.63 -1.36
N TRP A 23 -14.12 5.82 -2.21
CA TRP A 23 -14.80 4.74 -2.95
C TRP A 23 -14.57 3.36 -2.32
N TYR A 24 -14.26 3.28 -1.02
CA TYR A 24 -14.00 2.03 -0.30
C TYR A 24 -15.09 0.95 -0.46
N HIS A 25 -16.32 1.36 -0.76
CA HIS A 25 -17.49 0.51 -0.96
C HIS A 25 -17.63 0.00 -2.41
N ASP A 26 -16.87 0.55 -3.37
CA ASP A 26 -16.90 0.17 -4.78
C ASP A 26 -15.58 -0.53 -5.19
N PRO A 27 -15.59 -1.85 -5.37
CA PRO A 27 -14.44 -2.61 -5.85
C PRO A 27 -13.96 -2.22 -7.24
N ALA A 28 -14.82 -1.67 -8.10
CA ALA A 28 -14.44 -1.26 -9.45
C ALA A 28 -13.44 -0.09 -9.42
N CYS A 29 -13.58 0.80 -8.42
CA CYS A 29 -12.66 1.91 -8.20
C CYS A 29 -11.46 1.52 -7.32
N THR A 30 -11.69 0.78 -6.24
CA THR A 30 -10.63 0.47 -5.25
C THR A 30 -9.68 -0.62 -5.71
N THR A 31 -10.19 -1.69 -6.34
CA THR A 31 -9.36 -2.86 -6.72
C THR A 31 -8.23 -2.47 -7.67
N PRO A 32 -8.43 -1.66 -8.73
CA PRO A 32 -7.34 -1.23 -9.61
C PRO A 32 -6.27 -0.43 -8.87
N VAL A 33 -6.65 0.48 -7.98
CA VAL A 33 -5.72 1.30 -7.21
C VAL A 33 -4.90 0.42 -6.25
N LEU A 34 -5.56 -0.48 -5.51
CA LEU A 34 -4.89 -1.41 -4.60
C LEU A 34 -3.95 -2.36 -5.37
N LYS A 35 -4.35 -2.84 -6.54
CA LYS A 35 -3.49 -3.69 -7.39
C LYS A 35 -2.30 -2.92 -7.96
N LEU A 36 -2.49 -1.67 -8.37
CA LEU A 36 -1.40 -0.81 -8.83
C LEU A 36 -0.36 -0.62 -7.72
N MET A 37 -0.82 -0.31 -6.51
CA MET A 37 0.06 -0.20 -5.34
C MET A 37 0.74 -1.53 -5.01
N ALA A 38 0.03 -2.65 -5.12
CA ALA A 38 0.61 -3.97 -4.91
C ALA A 38 1.71 -4.30 -5.91
N GLU A 39 1.51 -4.01 -7.19
CA GLU A 39 2.56 -4.19 -8.21
C GLU A 39 3.72 -3.23 -8.04
N LEU A 40 3.47 -1.97 -7.63
CA LEU A 40 4.52 -1.00 -7.36
C LEU A 40 5.43 -1.45 -6.21
N VAL A 41 4.85 -2.02 -5.16
CA VAL A 41 5.56 -2.55 -4.00
C VAL A 41 6.12 -3.95 -4.27
N HIS A 42 5.66 -4.67 -5.28
CA HIS A 42 6.14 -6.02 -5.55
C HIS A 42 7.52 -6.01 -6.25
N ASN A 43 8.60 -6.20 -5.49
CA ASN A 43 9.98 -6.16 -6.01
C ASN A 43 10.43 -7.45 -6.72
N ARG A 44 9.60 -8.05 -7.56
CA ARG A 44 10.00 -9.28 -8.27
C ARG A 44 11.13 -8.96 -9.25
N SER A 45 12.22 -9.73 -9.18
CA SER A 45 13.41 -9.55 -10.02
C SER A 45 14.15 -8.21 -9.84
N GLN A 46 14.07 -7.61 -8.64
CA GLN A 46 14.73 -6.35 -8.33
C GLN A 46 14.33 -5.20 -9.29
N ARG A 47 13.06 -5.15 -9.69
CA ARG A 47 12.52 -4.14 -10.62
C ARG A 47 12.54 -2.73 -10.06
N LEU A 48 12.46 -2.59 -8.73
CA LEU A 48 12.51 -1.32 -8.03
C LEU A 48 13.63 -1.41 -7.00
N GLN A 49 14.79 -0.88 -7.36
CA GLN A 49 15.94 -0.79 -6.45
C GLN A 49 16.09 0.66 -6.02
N PHE A 50 16.07 0.87 -4.71
CA PHE A 50 16.48 2.13 -4.11
C PHE A 50 17.91 1.97 -3.62
N ASP A 51 18.71 3.01 -3.81
CA ASP A 51 20.01 3.07 -3.17
C ASP A 51 19.82 3.05 -1.64
N VAL A 52 20.74 2.45 -0.90
CA VAL A 52 20.69 2.39 0.57
C VAL A 52 20.71 3.78 1.20
N SER A 53 21.29 4.77 0.51
CA SER A 53 21.27 6.18 0.93
C SER A 53 20.01 6.93 0.49
N SER A 54 19.11 6.31 -0.28
CA SER A 54 17.91 6.95 -0.81
C SER A 54 16.75 6.89 0.18
N PRO A 55 16.05 8.01 0.45
CA PRO A 55 14.84 8.00 1.28
C PRO A 55 13.66 7.31 0.59
N ASN A 56 13.72 7.05 -0.72
CA ASN A 56 12.59 6.61 -1.53
C ASN A 56 11.99 5.27 -1.06
N GLY A 57 12.81 4.36 -0.54
CA GLY A 57 12.32 3.10 0.03
C GLY A 57 11.44 3.29 1.26
N ILE A 58 11.85 4.18 2.17
CA ILE A 58 11.09 4.57 3.36
C ILE A 58 9.80 5.29 2.94
N LEU A 59 9.89 6.21 1.97
CA LEU A 59 8.73 6.93 1.47
C LEU A 59 7.69 5.99 0.84
N LEU A 60 8.12 5.04 0.00
CA LEU A 60 7.24 4.03 -0.57
C LEU A 60 6.57 3.18 0.52
N PHE A 61 7.34 2.73 1.51
CA PHE A 61 6.81 1.97 2.64
C PHE A 61 5.75 2.77 3.41
N ARG A 62 6.04 4.03 3.74
CA ARG A 62 5.12 4.92 4.43
C ARG A 62 3.81 5.11 3.66
N GLU A 63 3.87 5.39 2.36
CA GLU A 63 2.67 5.61 1.54
C GLU A 63 1.86 4.31 1.38
N THR A 64 2.54 3.17 1.29
CA THR A 64 1.90 1.85 1.26
C THR A 64 1.19 1.53 2.56
N SER A 65 1.86 1.74 3.70
CA SER A 65 1.29 1.54 5.03
C SER A 65 0.07 2.43 5.25
N LYS A 66 0.15 3.70 4.84
CA LYS A 66 -0.98 4.64 4.89
C LYS A 66 -2.16 4.19 4.01
N MET A 67 -1.89 3.66 2.82
CA MET A 67 -2.93 3.11 1.94
C MET A 67 -3.64 1.92 2.58
N ILE A 68 -2.87 0.98 3.15
CA ILE A 68 -3.39 -0.22 3.82
C ILE A 68 -4.27 0.17 5.01
N THR A 69 -3.80 1.05 5.89
CA THR A 69 -4.55 1.47 7.07
C THR A 69 -5.80 2.28 6.71
N THR A 70 -5.71 3.16 5.70
CA THR A 70 -6.86 3.94 5.23
C THR A 70 -7.97 3.02 4.69
N TYR A 71 -7.62 2.10 3.78
CA TYR A 71 -8.58 1.15 3.25
C TYR A 71 -9.14 0.23 4.34
N GLY A 72 -8.26 -0.31 5.20
CA GLY A 72 -8.63 -1.17 6.32
C GLY A 72 -9.63 -0.51 7.27
N ASN A 73 -9.37 0.72 7.70
CA ASN A 73 -10.28 1.45 8.59
C ASN A 73 -11.63 1.71 7.93
N ARG A 74 -11.65 2.05 6.64
CA ARG A 74 -12.90 2.29 5.91
C ARG A 74 -13.69 1.00 5.69
N ILE A 75 -13.05 -0.10 5.31
CA ILE A 75 -13.75 -1.36 5.05
C ILE A 75 -14.32 -2.01 6.32
N LEU A 76 -13.75 -1.70 7.50
CA LEU A 76 -14.33 -2.10 8.80
C LEU A 76 -15.65 -1.38 9.10
N THR A 77 -15.85 -0.17 8.58
CA THR A 77 -17.13 0.56 8.68
C THR A 77 -18.19 0.06 7.70
N LEU A 78 -17.81 -0.80 6.75
CA LEU A 78 -18.75 -1.45 5.85
C LEU A 78 -19.61 -2.41 6.69
N GLY A 79 -20.91 -2.13 6.76
CA GLY A 79 -21.90 -2.89 7.54
C GLY A 79 -22.12 -4.32 7.03
N GLU A 80 -23.30 -4.87 7.29
CA GLU A 80 -23.62 -6.21 6.78
C GLU A 80 -23.68 -6.21 5.24
N VAL A 81 -22.88 -7.10 4.65
CA VAL A 81 -22.81 -7.31 3.20
C VAL A 81 -23.51 -8.61 2.86
N PRO A 82 -24.33 -8.66 1.79
CA PRO A 82 -24.94 -9.91 1.31
C PRO A 82 -23.88 -11.00 1.08
N LYS A 83 -24.15 -12.23 1.53
CA LYS A 83 -23.18 -13.34 1.52
C LYS A 83 -22.60 -13.63 0.13
N ASP A 84 -23.39 -13.43 -0.92
CA ASP A 84 -23.02 -13.53 -2.33
C ASP A 84 -21.99 -12.47 -2.77
N GLN A 85 -21.94 -11.32 -2.10
CA GLN A 85 -21.09 -10.18 -2.47
C GLN A 85 -19.93 -9.94 -1.50
N VAL A 86 -19.90 -10.60 -0.34
CA VAL A 86 -18.84 -10.47 0.68
C VAL A 86 -17.43 -10.62 0.08
N TYR A 87 -17.25 -11.56 -0.84
CA TYR A 87 -15.95 -11.76 -1.48
C TYR A 87 -15.52 -10.53 -2.28
N ALA A 88 -16.38 -10.04 -3.17
CA ALA A 88 -16.07 -8.94 -4.07
C ALA A 88 -15.91 -7.62 -3.32
N LEU A 89 -16.83 -7.34 -2.39
CA LEU A 89 -16.91 -6.06 -1.68
C LEU A 89 -15.91 -5.97 -0.52
N LYS A 90 -15.52 -7.08 0.11
CA LYS A 90 -14.69 -7.05 1.33
C LYS A 90 -13.42 -7.89 1.19
N LEU A 91 -13.54 -9.20 0.99
CA LEU A 91 -12.41 -10.12 1.12
C LEU A 91 -11.33 -9.93 0.05
N LYS A 92 -11.71 -9.61 -1.18
CA LYS A 92 -10.77 -9.42 -2.29
C LYS A 92 -9.82 -8.25 -2.04
N GLY A 93 -10.35 -7.09 -1.65
CA GLY A 93 -9.52 -5.93 -1.33
C GLY A 93 -8.61 -6.19 -0.13
N VAL A 94 -9.13 -6.84 0.91
CA VAL A 94 -8.35 -7.24 2.10
C VAL A 94 -7.20 -8.18 1.71
N SER A 95 -7.44 -9.16 0.84
CA SER A 95 -6.42 -10.08 0.34
C SER A 95 -5.30 -9.34 -0.42
N ILE A 96 -5.64 -8.32 -1.20
CA ILE A 96 -4.65 -7.46 -1.87
C ILE A 96 -3.84 -6.67 -0.84
N CYS A 97 -4.46 -6.11 0.20
CA CYS A 97 -3.75 -5.44 1.29
C CYS A 97 -2.74 -6.34 1.99
N PHE A 98 -3.08 -7.60 2.26
CA PHE A 98 -2.11 -8.57 2.82
C PHE A 98 -0.97 -8.87 1.86
N SER A 99 -1.25 -8.94 0.56
CA SER A 99 -0.22 -9.13 -0.47
C SER A 99 0.73 -7.92 -0.52
N MET A 100 0.20 -6.70 -0.42
CA MET A 100 0.99 -5.47 -0.30
C MET A 100 1.86 -5.48 0.94
N LEU A 101 1.28 -5.82 2.11
CA LEU A 101 2.01 -5.87 3.37
C LEU A 101 3.17 -6.87 3.29
N LYS A 102 2.91 -8.08 2.77
CA LYS A 102 3.96 -9.08 2.54
C LYS A 102 5.07 -8.54 1.66
N ALA A 103 4.73 -7.92 0.53
CA ALA A 103 5.70 -7.38 -0.41
C ALA A 103 6.50 -6.20 0.18
N ALA A 104 5.88 -5.35 0.99
CA ALA A 104 6.52 -4.23 1.67
C ALA A 104 7.57 -4.73 2.67
N LEU A 105 7.26 -5.79 3.42
CA LEU A 105 8.16 -6.40 4.41
C LEU A 105 9.28 -7.23 3.77
N SER A 106 9.01 -7.93 2.66
CA SER A 106 10.00 -8.80 2.00
C SER A 106 10.79 -8.13 0.87
N GLY A 107 10.44 -6.90 0.49
CA GLY A 107 10.96 -6.23 -0.71
C GLY A 107 12.32 -5.56 -0.55
N SER A 108 12.92 -5.66 0.64
CA SER A 108 14.20 -5.01 1.02
C SER A 108 14.23 -3.51 0.78
N TYR A 109 13.07 -2.84 0.80
CA TYR A 109 12.96 -1.40 0.55
C TYR A 109 13.35 -0.55 1.74
N VAL A 110 13.17 -1.08 2.95
CA VAL A 110 13.52 -0.38 4.17
C VAL A 110 14.45 -1.24 5.00
N ASN A 111 15.57 -0.65 5.38
CA ASN A 111 16.45 -1.25 6.36
C ASN A 111 15.85 -0.98 7.74
N PHE A 112 15.07 -1.94 8.25
CA PHE A 112 14.30 -1.78 9.48
C PHE A 112 15.16 -1.40 10.71
N GLY A 113 16.47 -1.70 10.69
CA GLY A 113 17.41 -1.25 11.73
C GLY A 113 17.62 0.27 11.80
N VAL A 114 17.23 1.01 10.76
CA VAL A 114 17.37 2.47 10.67
C VAL A 114 16.23 3.21 11.39
N PHE A 115 15.08 2.58 11.61
CA PHE A 115 13.97 3.17 12.38
C PHE A 115 14.42 3.52 13.80
N ARG A 116 15.18 2.62 14.44
CA ARG A 116 15.80 2.86 15.76
C ARG A 116 16.81 4.01 15.74
N LEU A 117 17.49 4.24 14.62
CA LEU A 117 18.43 5.36 14.46
C LEU A 117 17.70 6.71 14.37
N TYR A 118 16.46 6.72 13.86
CA TYR A 118 15.62 7.91 13.75
C TYR A 118 14.63 8.09 14.91
N GLY A 119 14.64 7.19 15.91
CA GLY A 119 13.70 7.24 17.03
C GLY A 119 12.25 6.94 16.64
N ASP A 120 12.05 6.11 15.61
CA ASP A 120 10.74 5.63 15.20
C ASP A 120 10.45 4.28 15.88
N ASP A 121 9.45 4.29 16.77
CA ASP A 121 9.05 3.14 17.60
C ASP A 121 8.15 2.14 16.87
N ALA A 122 7.92 2.28 15.55
CA ALA A 122 6.99 1.41 14.81
C ALA A 122 7.37 -0.09 14.76
N LEU A 123 8.54 -0.49 15.28
CA LEU A 123 9.08 -1.86 15.26
C LEU A 123 9.36 -2.48 16.63
N ASP A 124 9.26 -1.71 17.73
CA ASP A 124 9.31 -2.24 19.11
C ASP A 124 7.91 -2.69 19.56
#